data_AF-A0A661VYQ9-F1
#
_entry.id   AF-A0A661VYQ9-F1
#
_cell.length_a   1.000
_cell.length_b   1.000
_cell.length_c   1.000
_cell.angle_alpha   90.00
_cell.angle_beta   90.00
_cell.angle_gamma   90.00
#
_symmetry.space_group_name_H-M   'P 1'
#
loop_
_entity.id
_entity.type
_entity.pdbx_description
1 polymer ?
#
loop_
_entity_poly.entity_id
_entity_poly.type
_entity_poly.pdbx_seq_one_letter_code
_entity_poly.pdbx_strand_id
1 'polypeptide(L)'
;MPVGTKGEPMPLLEKLKSWFTPARPLSREMLHYQTPPDAAQQYRLHLRVEEGGRGLLVINAATILHLNQTATEYARLLIQGADDEEAARTVARRYRVSRAQARADYRRLRDHIFTLATSTDLCPVTYLELERVEPFSAGTSAPYRVDLALTYRIDEAGALDPEARRRVDRELTTEEWRQILQLLWEVGVPHVCFTGGEPTLREDLVELIRHAEALGQVTGLLTDGRRLREAEYLEKLLLAGLDHLQITLASHRPKVHDGIVGRAGAWQETEAGLRNALAGDIYIVVHLVVTPANADSVVETVAYLAESGVPAVALSSPLRVASEEERLRLQSALEEAQNAAHERGLTLVWDLAAPYSHVNPMEMEAALAPEQVICQHLYIEPDGDVLPAQGYNVVLGNLLRDPWEAIWDHPERKRLVAFSS
;
A
#
# COMPACT_ATOMS: atom_id res chain seq x y z
N MET A 1 -44.24 -3.95 42.41
CA MET A 1 -43.14 -2.99 42.68
C MET A 1 -42.04 -3.70 43.44
N PRO A 2 -40.87 -3.96 42.85
CA PRO A 2 -39.65 -4.18 43.62
C PRO A 2 -38.95 -2.82 43.81
N VAL A 3 -38.56 -2.60 45.06
CA VAL A 3 -37.91 -1.38 45.56
C VAL A 3 -36.48 -1.33 45.04
N GLY A 4 -36.11 -0.22 44.39
CA GLY A 4 -34.76 0.04 43.93
C GLY A 4 -33.78 0.10 45.10
N THR A 5 -32.74 -0.72 45.05
CA THR A 5 -31.55 -0.59 45.86
C THR A 5 -30.80 0.65 45.41
N LYS A 6 -30.81 1.70 46.26
CA LYS A 6 -29.92 2.85 46.13
C LYS A 6 -28.49 2.32 46.16
N GLY A 7 -27.74 2.52 45.07
CA GLY A 7 -26.32 2.18 45.00
C GLY A 7 -25.56 2.83 46.15
N GLU A 8 -24.85 2.01 46.93
CA GLU A 8 -23.97 2.49 47.99
C GLU A 8 -22.91 3.43 47.38
N PRO A 9 -22.61 4.57 48.04
CA PRO A 9 -21.56 5.45 47.58
C PRO A 9 -20.21 4.74 47.65
N MET A 10 -19.56 4.57 46.49
CA MET A 10 -18.22 3.99 46.41
C MET A 10 -17.28 4.62 47.45
N PRO A 11 -16.54 3.81 48.24
CA PRO A 11 -15.60 4.31 49.25
C PRO A 11 -14.60 5.29 48.64
N LEU A 12 -14.26 6.35 49.38
CA LEU A 12 -13.34 7.42 48.93
C LEU A 12 -11.99 6.86 48.40
N LEU A 13 -11.54 5.75 48.99
CA LEU A 13 -10.35 4.99 48.60
C LEU A 13 -10.49 4.28 47.24
N GLU A 14 -11.68 3.81 46.84
CA GLU A 14 -11.93 3.25 45.50
C GLU A 14 -12.08 4.35 44.45
N LYS A 15 -12.65 5.51 44.80
CA LYS A 15 -12.61 6.71 43.94
C LYS A 15 -11.16 7.17 43.70
N LEU A 16 -10.31 7.16 44.72
CA LEU A 16 -8.88 7.47 44.61
C LEU A 16 -8.12 6.38 43.84
N LYS A 17 -8.40 5.08 44.03
CA LYS A 17 -7.82 4.01 43.18
C LYS A 17 -8.26 4.12 41.72
N SER A 18 -9.51 4.51 41.48
CA SER A 18 -9.99 4.79 40.13
C SER A 18 -9.15 5.89 39.49
N TRP A 19 -8.77 6.94 40.23
CA TRP A 19 -7.91 8.06 39.78
C TRP A 19 -6.50 7.64 39.32
N PHE A 20 -5.99 6.51 39.80
CA PHE A 20 -4.69 5.94 39.39
C PHE A 20 -4.83 4.78 38.39
N THR A 21 -6.05 4.40 38.00
CA THR A 21 -6.24 3.36 36.98
C THR A 21 -6.00 3.99 35.59
N PRO A 22 -5.07 3.45 34.78
CA PRO A 22 -4.87 3.88 33.40
C PRO A 22 -6.17 3.77 32.61
N ALA A 23 -6.36 4.62 31.60
CA ALA A 23 -7.51 4.50 30.71
C ALA A 23 -7.52 3.10 30.09
N ARG A 24 -8.67 2.41 30.15
CA ARG A 24 -8.82 1.09 29.50
C ARG A 24 -8.41 1.23 28.02
N PRO A 25 -7.68 0.28 27.43
CA PRO A 25 -7.41 0.28 26.00
C PRO A 25 -8.67 0.45 25.15
N LEU A 26 -8.52 1.04 23.96
CA LEU A 26 -9.56 0.99 22.93
C LEU A 26 -9.71 -0.46 22.43
N SER A 27 -10.93 -0.83 22.03
CA SER A 27 -11.19 -2.11 21.38
C SER A 27 -10.63 -2.11 19.96
N ARG A 28 -10.25 -3.30 19.47
CA ARG A 28 -9.85 -3.47 18.07
C ARG A 28 -11.02 -3.12 17.16
N GLU A 29 -10.73 -2.34 16.13
CA GLU A 29 -11.70 -1.82 15.17
C GLU A 29 -10.94 -1.34 13.92
N MET A 30 -11.57 -1.45 12.76
CA MET A 30 -11.11 -0.84 11.52
C MET A 30 -12.12 0.25 11.14
N LEU A 31 -11.66 1.49 11.02
CA LEU A 31 -12.49 2.61 10.60
C LEU A 31 -11.96 3.19 9.29
N HIS A 32 -12.88 3.66 8.47
CA HIS A 32 -12.59 4.28 7.18
C HIS A 32 -13.37 5.57 7.01
N TYR A 33 -12.73 6.55 6.39
CA TYR A 33 -13.34 7.79 5.95
C TYR A 33 -12.83 8.14 4.57
N GLN A 34 -13.75 8.55 3.70
CA GLN A 34 -13.45 9.13 2.40
C GLN A 34 -14.20 10.45 2.31
N THR A 35 -13.55 11.46 1.76
CA THR A 35 -14.18 12.75 1.47
C THR A 35 -15.36 12.57 0.51
N PRO A 36 -16.43 13.38 0.65
CA PRO A 36 -17.49 13.43 -0.34
C PRO A 36 -16.96 13.79 -1.75
N PRO A 37 -17.56 13.29 -2.83
CA PRO A 37 -17.11 13.59 -4.20
C PRO A 37 -17.09 15.08 -4.57
N ASP A 38 -17.89 15.91 -3.91
CA ASP A 38 -17.97 17.36 -4.09
C ASP A 38 -16.98 18.15 -3.22
N ALA A 39 -16.16 17.48 -2.41
CA ALA A 39 -15.13 18.12 -1.61
C ALA A 39 -14.03 18.71 -2.49
N ALA A 40 -13.53 19.88 -2.11
CA ALA A 40 -12.49 20.61 -2.84
C ALA A 40 -11.15 19.86 -2.92
N GLN A 41 -10.88 18.98 -1.95
CA GLN A 41 -9.71 18.12 -1.90
C GLN A 41 -10.18 16.73 -1.52
N GLN A 42 -9.76 15.74 -2.29
CA GLN A 42 -10.08 14.34 -2.04
C GLN A 42 -9.01 13.71 -1.13
N TYR A 43 -9.44 13.00 -0.09
CA TYR A 43 -8.55 12.18 0.73
C TYR A 43 -9.29 11.02 1.38
N ARG A 44 -8.50 10.01 1.77
CA ARG A 44 -8.97 8.79 2.41
C ARG A 44 -8.16 8.50 3.67
N LEU A 45 -8.85 8.08 4.73
CA LEU A 45 -8.26 7.73 6.01
C LEU A 45 -8.69 6.31 6.40
N HIS A 46 -7.74 5.51 6.85
CA HIS A 46 -8.00 4.20 7.45
C HIS A 46 -7.33 4.11 8.80
N LEU A 47 -8.12 3.94 9.86
CA LEU A 47 -7.61 3.75 11.20
C LEU A 47 -7.82 2.31 11.64
N ARG A 48 -6.72 1.57 11.79
CA ARG A 48 -6.70 0.26 12.43
C ARG A 48 -6.32 0.41 13.90
N VAL A 49 -7.23 0.07 14.80
CA VAL A 49 -6.97 0.03 16.24
C VAL A 49 -6.39 -1.33 16.59
N GLU A 50 -5.11 -1.34 16.93
CA GLU A 50 -4.34 -2.52 17.32
C GLU A 50 -4.58 -2.90 18.79
N GLU A 51 -4.08 -4.07 19.19
CA GLU A 51 -4.12 -4.49 20.59
C GLU A 51 -3.42 -3.47 21.52
N GLY A 52 -4.00 -3.27 22.71
CA GLY A 52 -3.54 -2.24 23.66
C GLY A 52 -4.02 -0.83 23.30
N GLY A 53 -4.83 -0.65 22.26
CA GLY A 53 -5.45 0.63 21.90
C GLY A 53 -4.54 1.58 21.12
N ARG A 54 -3.35 1.13 20.72
CA ARG A 54 -2.51 1.85 19.74
C ARG A 54 -3.20 1.83 18.37
N GLY A 55 -2.90 2.83 17.56
CA GLY A 55 -3.54 3.02 16.27
C GLY A 55 -2.52 3.00 15.16
N LEU A 56 -2.93 2.50 14.01
CA LEU A 56 -2.24 2.69 12.75
C LEU A 56 -3.19 3.49 11.85
N LEU A 57 -2.82 4.72 11.52
CA LEU A 57 -3.57 5.56 10.60
C LEU A 57 -2.87 5.57 9.24
N VAL A 58 -3.55 5.09 8.22
CA VAL A 58 -3.12 5.18 6.82
C VAL A 58 -3.87 6.33 6.16
N ILE A 59 -3.14 7.22 5.51
CA ILE A 59 -3.64 8.40 4.80
C ILE A 59 -3.33 8.20 3.31
N ASN A 60 -4.36 8.21 2.47
CA ASN A 60 -4.28 8.04 1.00
C ASN A 60 -3.46 6.79 0.56
N ALA A 61 -3.43 5.73 1.37
CA ALA A 61 -2.56 4.55 1.19
C ALA A 61 -1.06 4.85 1.01
N ALA A 62 -0.61 6.06 1.33
CA ALA A 62 0.75 6.51 1.07
C ALA A 62 1.49 6.92 2.35
N THR A 63 0.78 7.50 3.32
CA THR A 63 1.37 7.93 4.59
C THR A 63 0.84 7.09 5.74
N ILE A 64 1.76 6.53 6.53
CA ILE A 64 1.43 5.68 7.68
C ILE A 64 1.87 6.40 8.96
N LEU A 65 0.95 6.54 9.91
CA LEU A 65 1.19 7.11 11.22
C LEU A 65 0.91 6.08 12.32
N HIS A 66 1.92 5.84 13.16
CA HIS A 66 1.75 5.07 14.39
C HIS A 66 1.28 5.98 15.52
N LEU A 67 0.10 5.69 16.05
CA LEU A 67 -0.58 6.50 17.05
C LEU A 67 -0.53 5.82 18.41
N ASN A 68 -0.19 6.61 19.44
CA ASN A 68 -0.43 6.21 20.83
C ASN A 68 -1.94 6.18 21.13
N GLN A 69 -2.34 5.59 22.26
CA GLN A 69 -3.75 5.36 22.58
C GLN A 69 -4.62 6.64 22.58
N THR A 70 -4.09 7.79 23.00
CA THR A 70 -4.85 9.04 23.01
C THR A 70 -5.00 9.62 21.60
N ALA A 71 -3.93 9.59 20.80
CA ALA A 71 -3.97 10.00 19.40
C ALA A 71 -4.89 9.08 18.56
N THR A 72 -4.91 7.77 18.83
CA THR A 72 -5.86 6.82 18.25
C THR A 72 -7.30 7.23 18.52
N GLU A 73 -7.62 7.62 19.76
CA GLU A 73 -8.98 8.04 20.10
C GLU A 73 -9.39 9.32 19.40
N TYR A 74 -8.47 10.28 19.27
CA TYR A 74 -8.71 11.49 18.49
C TYR A 74 -8.93 11.20 17.00
N ALA A 75 -8.08 10.37 16.38
CA ALA A 75 -8.25 9.97 14.98
C ALA A 75 -9.57 9.22 14.77
N ARG A 76 -9.96 8.34 15.71
CA ARG A 76 -11.25 7.64 15.70
C ARG A 76 -12.41 8.62 15.75
N LEU A 77 -12.36 9.60 16.66
CA LEU A 77 -13.38 10.64 16.79
C LEU A 77 -13.46 11.53 15.54
N LEU A 78 -12.32 11.85 14.93
CA LEU A 78 -12.25 12.61 13.68
C LEU A 78 -12.96 11.86 12.54
N ILE A 79 -12.65 10.58 12.36
CA ILE A 79 -13.30 9.72 11.34
C ILE A 79 -14.81 9.59 11.59
N GLN A 80 -15.23 9.58 12.87
CA GLN A 80 -16.65 9.54 13.25
C GLN A 80 -17.37 10.89 13.14
N GLY A 81 -16.68 11.96 12.72
CA GLY A 81 -17.26 13.29 12.53
C GLY A 81 -17.48 14.08 13.82
N ALA A 82 -16.76 13.75 14.90
CA ALA A 82 -16.89 14.47 16.17
C ALA A 82 -16.39 15.91 16.06
N ASP A 83 -17.14 16.84 16.64
CA ASP A 83 -16.71 18.24 16.75
C ASP A 83 -15.69 18.44 17.90
N ASP A 84 -15.15 19.66 17.98
CA ASP A 84 -14.15 20.04 18.98
C ASP A 84 -14.62 19.90 20.44
N GLU A 85 -15.92 20.06 20.72
CA GLU A 85 -16.47 19.92 22.08
C GLU A 85 -16.70 18.46 22.42
N GLU A 86 -17.24 17.68 21.48
CA GLU A 86 -17.46 16.25 21.63
C GLU A 86 -16.14 15.50 21.85
N ALA A 87 -15.13 15.77 21.02
CA ALA A 87 -13.82 15.17 21.16
C ALA A 87 -13.17 15.55 22.50
N ALA A 88 -13.17 16.84 22.84
CA ALA A 88 -12.60 17.33 24.08
C ALA A 88 -13.30 16.73 25.31
N ARG A 89 -14.64 16.64 25.31
CA ARG A 89 -15.43 16.05 26.40
C ARG A 89 -15.11 14.57 26.57
N THR A 90 -15.03 13.83 25.46
CA THR A 90 -14.80 12.37 25.47
C THR A 90 -13.41 12.06 26.02
N VAL A 91 -12.38 12.70 25.47
CA VAL A 91 -10.98 12.44 25.85
C VAL A 91 -10.66 13.00 27.25
N ALA A 92 -11.13 14.20 27.60
CA ALA A 92 -10.95 14.75 28.95
C ALA A 92 -11.53 13.84 30.03
N ARG A 93 -12.72 13.25 29.79
CA ARG A 93 -13.35 12.32 30.72
C ARG A 93 -12.54 11.03 30.88
N ARG A 94 -12.04 10.47 29.78
CA ARG A 94 -11.39 9.15 29.77
C ARG A 94 -9.94 9.19 30.26
N TYR A 95 -9.18 10.20 29.85
CA TYR A 95 -7.75 10.33 30.15
C TYR A 95 -7.44 11.33 31.27
N ARG A 96 -8.48 11.95 31.87
CA ARG A 96 -8.38 12.87 33.01
C ARG A 96 -7.50 14.10 32.75
N VAL A 97 -7.56 14.61 31.53
CA VAL A 97 -6.95 15.89 31.14
C VAL A 97 -7.99 17.01 31.16
N SER A 98 -7.56 18.27 31.13
CA SER A 98 -8.49 19.39 31.01
C SER A 98 -9.16 19.38 29.62
N ARG A 99 -10.41 19.87 29.53
CA ARG A 99 -11.09 20.02 28.22
C ARG A 99 -10.33 20.96 27.29
N ALA A 100 -9.68 21.99 27.84
CA ALA A 100 -8.87 22.93 27.07
C ALA A 100 -7.68 22.22 26.42
N GLN A 101 -6.95 21.39 27.18
CA GLN A 101 -5.86 20.58 26.66
C GLN A 101 -6.37 19.59 25.60
N ALA A 102 -7.44 18.84 25.92
CA ALA A 102 -7.97 17.85 25.00
C ALA A 102 -8.43 18.45 23.66
N ARG A 103 -9.03 19.64 23.69
CA ARG A 103 -9.40 20.38 22.49
C ARG A 103 -8.19 20.81 21.67
N ALA A 104 -7.17 21.35 22.34
CA ALA A 104 -5.96 21.81 21.68
C ALA A 104 -5.23 20.64 20.97
N ASP A 105 -5.14 19.50 21.64
CA ASP A 105 -4.51 18.29 21.08
C ASP A 105 -5.33 17.71 19.91
N TYR A 106 -6.66 17.66 20.04
CA TYR A 106 -7.54 17.22 18.96
C TYR A 106 -7.38 18.06 17.70
N ARG A 107 -7.43 19.40 17.85
CA ARG A 107 -7.23 20.34 16.73
C ARG A 107 -5.87 20.15 16.09
N ARG A 108 -4.80 20.08 16.90
CA ARG A 108 -3.44 19.86 16.40
C ARG A 108 -3.33 18.59 15.56
N LEU A 109 -3.84 17.47 16.07
CA LEU A 109 -3.81 16.21 15.33
C LEU A 109 -4.63 16.28 14.04
N ARG A 110 -5.84 16.84 14.09
CA ARG A 110 -6.69 17.03 12.92
C ARG A 110 -5.98 17.86 11.85
N ASP A 111 -5.42 18.99 12.24
CA ASP A 111 -4.77 19.91 11.31
C ASP A 111 -3.50 19.26 10.70
N HIS A 112 -2.76 18.45 11.47
CA HIS A 112 -1.66 17.63 10.95
C HIS A 112 -2.12 16.57 9.94
N ILE A 113 -3.16 15.80 10.28
CA ILE A 113 -3.74 14.78 9.38
C ILE A 113 -4.21 15.44 8.09
N PHE A 114 -4.93 16.57 8.19
CA PHE A 114 -5.42 17.31 7.03
C PHE A 114 -4.26 17.80 6.16
N THR A 115 -3.20 18.35 6.76
CA THR A 115 -2.01 18.79 6.03
C THR A 115 -1.36 17.64 5.27
N LEU A 116 -1.16 16.49 5.91
CA LEU A 116 -0.61 15.29 5.28
C LEU A 116 -1.52 14.73 4.18
N ALA A 117 -2.83 14.79 4.38
CA ALA A 117 -3.82 14.26 3.44
C ALA A 117 -3.97 15.10 2.16
N THR A 118 -3.60 16.38 2.20
CA THR A 118 -3.93 17.35 1.14
C THR A 118 -2.72 18.03 0.51
N SER A 119 -1.50 17.77 1.03
CA SER A 119 -0.27 18.32 0.48
C SER A 119 0.41 17.29 -0.42
N THR A 120 0.58 17.63 -1.70
CA THR A 120 1.13 16.76 -2.75
C THR A 120 2.65 16.53 -2.66
N ASP A 121 3.39 17.33 -1.90
CA ASP A 121 4.87 17.35 -1.88
C ASP A 121 5.49 17.14 -0.48
N LEU A 122 4.72 16.72 0.51
CA LEU A 122 5.28 16.51 1.84
C LEU A 122 5.92 15.13 1.94
N CYS A 123 7.26 15.09 1.88
CA CYS A 123 8.01 14.02 2.52
C CYS A 123 7.60 14.01 4.02
N PRO A 124 6.90 12.98 4.52
CA PRO A 124 6.28 13.01 5.86
C PRO A 124 7.28 13.20 6.99
N VAL A 125 8.56 12.86 6.73
CA VAL A 125 9.67 12.85 7.68
C VAL A 125 10.18 14.26 7.99
N THR A 126 10.16 15.18 7.02
CA THR A 126 10.94 16.42 7.11
C THR A 126 10.21 17.56 7.82
N TYR A 127 8.87 17.49 7.94
CA TYR A 127 8.07 18.66 8.33
C TYR A 127 7.49 18.64 9.75
N LEU A 128 7.44 17.49 10.43
CA LEU A 128 6.52 17.34 11.58
C LEU A 128 7.13 17.05 12.96
N GLU A 129 8.46 17.12 13.14
CA GLU A 129 9.11 16.79 14.43
C GLU A 129 8.58 15.46 15.03
N LEU A 130 8.14 14.54 14.18
CA LEU A 130 7.73 13.21 14.59
C LEU A 130 9.02 12.45 14.89
N GLU A 131 9.21 12.03 16.15
CA GLU A 131 10.23 11.04 16.48
C GLU A 131 10.08 9.88 15.48
N ARG A 132 11.18 9.50 14.84
CA ARG A 132 11.27 8.24 14.10
C ARG A 132 10.90 7.13 15.08
N VAL A 133 9.64 6.73 15.11
CA VAL A 133 9.32 5.34 15.39
C VAL A 133 9.95 4.61 14.22
N GLU A 134 11.03 3.87 14.48
CA GLU A 134 11.66 3.10 13.41
C GLU A 134 10.56 2.37 12.63
N PRO A 135 10.54 2.50 11.29
CA PRO A 135 9.67 1.69 10.45
C PRO A 135 9.75 0.25 10.96
N PHE A 136 8.61 -0.39 11.16
CA PHE A 136 8.53 -1.80 11.57
C PHE A 136 8.88 -2.13 13.04
N SER A 137 9.02 -1.14 13.92
CA SER A 137 9.30 -1.38 15.37
C SER A 137 8.09 -1.82 16.21
N ALA A 138 6.87 -1.83 15.65
CA ALA A 138 5.66 -2.27 16.33
C ALA A 138 4.96 -3.40 15.56
N GLY A 139 4.72 -4.53 16.23
CA GLY A 139 3.96 -5.65 15.66
C GLY A 139 2.55 -5.20 15.22
N THR A 140 2.21 -5.54 13.98
CA THR A 140 0.91 -5.27 13.35
C THR A 140 0.07 -6.54 13.31
N SER A 141 -1.25 -6.40 13.38
CA SER A 141 -2.17 -7.55 13.27
C SER A 141 -2.47 -7.98 11.84
N ALA A 142 -2.11 -7.15 10.87
CA ALA A 142 -2.26 -7.40 9.45
C ALA A 142 -1.30 -6.52 8.61
N PRO A 143 -1.04 -6.85 7.33
CA PRO A 143 -0.21 -6.04 6.47
C PRO A 143 -0.91 -4.70 6.15
N TYR A 144 -0.16 -3.77 5.57
CA TYR A 144 -0.73 -2.49 5.10
C TYR A 144 -1.28 -2.63 3.68
N ARG A 145 -0.60 -3.45 2.88
CA ARG A 145 -0.89 -3.69 1.48
C ARG A 145 -0.80 -5.19 1.17
N VAL A 146 -1.65 -5.65 0.27
CA VAL A 146 -1.59 -7.00 -0.29
C VAL A 146 -1.66 -6.96 -1.80
N ASP A 147 -0.75 -7.68 -2.45
CA ASP A 147 -0.69 -7.79 -3.90
C ASP A 147 -1.41 -9.06 -4.37
N LEU A 148 -2.37 -8.88 -5.28
CA LEU A 148 -3.29 -9.90 -5.75
C LEU A 148 -2.92 -10.29 -7.17
N ALA A 149 -2.21 -11.40 -7.34
CA ALA A 149 -1.93 -11.95 -8.65
C ALA A 149 -3.17 -12.64 -9.20
N LEU A 150 -3.95 -11.92 -10.00
CA LEU A 150 -5.25 -12.41 -10.44
C LEU A 150 -5.17 -13.51 -11.51
N THR A 151 -4.07 -13.51 -12.26
CA THR A 151 -3.77 -14.44 -13.34
C THR A 151 -2.26 -14.45 -13.60
N TYR A 152 -1.74 -15.53 -14.17
CA TYR A 152 -0.38 -15.59 -14.70
C TYR A 152 -0.30 -15.55 -16.22
N ARG A 153 -1.42 -15.25 -16.89
CA ARG A 153 -1.42 -14.96 -18.33
C ARG A 153 -0.65 -13.67 -18.61
N ILE A 154 0.23 -13.70 -19.61
CA ILE A 154 1.02 -12.54 -20.04
C ILE A 154 0.58 -11.98 -21.41
N ASP A 155 -0.28 -12.72 -22.12
CA ASP A 155 -0.89 -12.27 -23.38
C ASP A 155 -2.29 -12.85 -23.63
N GLU A 156 -2.94 -12.32 -24.66
CA GLU A 156 -4.28 -12.72 -25.12
C GLU A 156 -4.33 -14.17 -25.64
N ALA A 157 -3.18 -14.74 -26.02
CA ALA A 157 -3.08 -16.14 -26.44
C ALA A 157 -3.06 -17.10 -25.24
N GLY A 158 -3.01 -16.57 -24.01
CA GLY A 158 -2.96 -17.34 -22.78
C GLY A 158 -1.58 -17.92 -22.49
N ALA A 159 -0.50 -17.34 -23.03
CA ALA A 159 0.85 -17.67 -22.61
C ALA A 159 0.96 -17.42 -21.10
N LEU A 160 1.57 -18.37 -20.39
CA LEU A 160 1.82 -18.29 -18.96
C LEU A 160 3.31 -18.07 -18.72
N ASP A 161 3.64 -17.33 -17.68
CA ASP A 161 5.00 -17.35 -17.15
C ASP A 161 5.41 -18.82 -16.81
N PRO A 162 6.55 -19.33 -17.31
CA PRO A 162 6.93 -20.73 -17.14
C PRO A 162 7.20 -21.16 -15.69
N GLU A 163 7.66 -20.26 -14.82
CA GLU A 163 7.83 -20.55 -13.39
C GLU A 163 6.47 -20.52 -12.69
N ALA A 164 5.62 -19.56 -13.03
CA ALA A 164 4.29 -19.39 -12.46
C ALA A 164 3.32 -20.54 -12.83
N ARG A 165 3.40 -21.07 -14.07
CA ARG A 165 2.63 -22.25 -14.53
C ARG A 165 2.90 -23.51 -13.70
N ARG A 166 4.05 -23.60 -13.02
CA ARG A 166 4.40 -24.77 -12.19
C ARG A 166 3.88 -24.67 -10.76
N ARG A 167 3.46 -23.47 -10.34
CA ARG A 167 3.03 -23.20 -8.96
C ARG A 167 1.53 -23.29 -8.78
N VAL A 168 0.77 -22.93 -9.82
CA VAL A 168 -0.67 -22.73 -9.72
C VAL A 168 -1.42 -23.65 -10.68
N ASP A 169 -2.29 -24.48 -10.11
CA ASP A 169 -3.05 -25.50 -10.84
C ASP A 169 -4.41 -24.99 -11.35
N ARG A 170 -4.90 -23.86 -10.82
CA ARG A 170 -6.17 -23.23 -11.21
C ARG A 170 -6.18 -21.73 -10.94
N GLU A 171 -7.07 -20.99 -11.59
CA GLU A 171 -7.35 -19.60 -11.23
C GLU A 171 -8.66 -19.50 -10.42
N LEU A 172 -8.68 -18.61 -9.44
CA LEU A 172 -9.86 -18.26 -8.66
C LEU A 172 -10.90 -17.57 -9.54
N THR A 173 -12.15 -17.94 -9.27
CA THR A 173 -13.35 -17.31 -9.84
C THR A 173 -13.53 -15.89 -9.30
N THR A 174 -14.40 -15.11 -9.94
CA THR A 174 -14.76 -13.76 -9.49
C THR A 174 -15.28 -13.75 -8.06
N GLU A 175 -16.12 -14.73 -7.69
CA GLU A 175 -16.70 -14.81 -6.35
C GLU A 175 -15.65 -15.17 -5.28
N GLU A 176 -14.72 -16.06 -5.61
CA GLU A 176 -13.59 -16.38 -4.72
C GLU A 176 -12.69 -15.16 -4.48
N TRP A 177 -12.43 -14.34 -5.51
CA TRP A 177 -11.68 -13.10 -5.34
C TRP A 177 -12.44 -12.07 -4.49
N ARG A 178 -13.77 -11.95 -4.66
CA ARG A 178 -14.61 -11.10 -3.78
C ARG A 178 -14.54 -11.56 -2.32
N GLN A 179 -14.60 -12.86 -2.09
CA GLN A 179 -14.43 -13.43 -0.76
C GLN A 179 -13.06 -13.09 -0.17
N ILE A 180 -11.97 -13.17 -0.95
CA ILE A 180 -10.64 -12.76 -0.51
C ILE A 180 -10.60 -11.27 -0.15
N LEU A 181 -11.14 -10.39 -0.99
CA LEU A 181 -11.19 -8.95 -0.72
C LEU A 181 -11.92 -8.64 0.60
N GLN A 182 -13.06 -9.30 0.82
CA GLN A 182 -13.82 -9.21 2.07
C GLN A 182 -13.01 -9.67 3.28
N LEU A 183 -12.34 -10.84 3.19
CA LEU A 183 -11.50 -11.37 4.27
C LEU A 183 -10.35 -10.42 4.61
N LEU A 184 -9.68 -9.88 3.58
CA LEU A 184 -8.59 -8.91 3.75
C LEU A 184 -9.09 -7.63 4.44
N TRP A 185 -10.27 -7.14 4.06
CA TRP A 185 -10.88 -5.99 4.72
C TRP A 185 -11.21 -6.26 6.19
N GLU A 186 -11.79 -7.42 6.50
CA GLU A 186 -12.14 -7.82 7.87
C GLU A 186 -10.94 -7.90 8.81
N VAL A 187 -9.77 -8.33 8.30
CA VAL A 187 -8.53 -8.36 9.08
C VAL A 187 -7.81 -7.00 9.10
N GLY A 188 -8.36 -5.99 8.42
CA GLY A 188 -7.89 -4.61 8.46
C GLY A 188 -6.78 -4.30 7.45
N VAL A 189 -6.82 -4.89 6.26
CA VAL A 189 -5.97 -4.50 5.12
C VAL A 189 -6.66 -3.38 4.33
N PRO A 190 -6.14 -2.13 4.38
CA PRO A 190 -6.75 -0.99 3.70
C PRO A 190 -6.40 -0.89 2.22
N HIS A 191 -5.34 -1.55 1.74
CA HIS A 191 -4.82 -1.36 0.39
C HIS A 191 -4.58 -2.70 -0.30
N VAL A 192 -5.12 -2.83 -1.52
CA VAL A 192 -4.88 -3.98 -2.39
C VAL A 192 -4.38 -3.53 -3.76
N CYS A 193 -3.49 -4.31 -4.36
CA CYS A 193 -2.97 -4.06 -5.70
C CYS A 193 -3.21 -5.25 -6.61
N PHE A 194 -3.93 -5.05 -7.70
CA PHE A 194 -4.17 -6.06 -8.71
C PHE A 194 -2.93 -6.20 -9.61
N THR A 195 -2.41 -7.41 -9.72
CA THR A 195 -1.15 -7.73 -10.42
C THR A 195 -1.19 -9.16 -11.01
N GLY A 196 -0.02 -9.74 -11.30
CA GLY A 196 0.19 -11.13 -11.71
C GLY A 196 1.09 -11.21 -12.93
N GLY A 197 0.61 -11.89 -13.98
CA GLY A 197 1.07 -11.65 -15.34
C GLY A 197 0.54 -10.29 -15.79
N GLU A 198 -0.56 -10.29 -16.54
CA GLU A 198 -1.27 -9.07 -16.92
C GLU A 198 -2.72 -9.11 -16.41
N PRO A 199 -3.05 -8.41 -15.31
CA PRO A 199 -4.39 -8.44 -14.70
C PRO A 199 -5.47 -7.90 -15.63
N THR A 200 -5.13 -6.99 -16.57
CA THR A 200 -6.11 -6.49 -17.54
C THR A 200 -6.53 -7.55 -18.56
N LEU A 201 -5.98 -8.77 -18.56
CA LEU A 201 -6.52 -9.89 -19.34
C LEU A 201 -7.73 -10.57 -18.69
N ARG A 202 -8.11 -10.18 -17.48
CA ARG A 202 -9.34 -10.65 -16.84
C ARG A 202 -10.52 -9.75 -17.21
N GLU A 203 -11.62 -10.39 -17.61
CA GLU A 203 -12.86 -9.69 -17.94
C GLU A 203 -13.55 -9.08 -16.71
N ASP A 204 -13.32 -9.66 -15.53
CA ASP A 204 -13.92 -9.26 -14.25
C ASP A 204 -13.10 -8.23 -13.46
N LEU A 205 -11.96 -7.73 -13.98
CA LEU A 205 -11.11 -6.79 -13.24
C LEU A 205 -11.86 -5.52 -12.77
N VAL A 206 -12.68 -4.93 -13.64
CA VAL A 206 -13.50 -3.75 -13.32
C VAL A 206 -14.49 -4.05 -12.18
N GLU A 207 -15.01 -5.28 -12.13
CA GLU A 207 -15.93 -5.72 -11.09
C GLU A 207 -15.22 -5.94 -9.74
N LEU A 208 -14.00 -6.46 -9.77
CA LEU A 208 -13.18 -6.66 -8.58
C LEU A 208 -12.70 -5.33 -7.98
N ILE A 209 -12.27 -4.37 -8.80
CA ILE A 209 -11.92 -3.00 -8.35
C ILE A 209 -13.14 -2.37 -7.67
N ARG A 210 -14.31 -2.41 -8.31
CA ARG A 210 -15.55 -1.87 -7.74
C ARG A 210 -15.93 -2.51 -6.42
N HIS A 211 -15.71 -3.82 -6.28
CA HIS A 211 -15.99 -4.52 -5.04
C HIS A 211 -15.03 -4.08 -3.92
N ALA A 212 -13.73 -4.01 -4.19
CA ALA A 212 -12.73 -3.53 -3.23
C ALA A 212 -13.00 -2.07 -2.80
N GLU A 213 -13.33 -1.18 -3.75
CA GLU A 213 -13.72 0.20 -3.45
C GLU A 213 -14.96 0.26 -2.56
N ALA A 214 -15.98 -0.56 -2.84
CA ALA A 214 -17.20 -0.61 -2.03
C ALA A 214 -16.97 -1.10 -0.58
N LEU A 215 -15.91 -1.88 -0.33
CA LEU A 215 -15.48 -2.25 1.02
C LEU A 215 -14.77 -1.07 1.72
N GLY A 216 -14.22 -0.13 0.96
CA GLY A 216 -13.39 0.98 1.44
C GLY A 216 -11.91 0.75 1.24
N GLN A 217 -11.49 -0.29 0.50
CA GLN A 217 -10.08 -0.53 0.20
C GLN A 217 -9.58 0.43 -0.88
N VAL A 218 -8.36 0.93 -0.72
CA VAL A 218 -7.63 1.59 -1.81
C VAL A 218 -7.20 0.53 -2.82
N THR A 219 -7.33 0.83 -4.09
CA THR A 219 -7.04 -0.09 -5.19
C THR A 219 -5.91 0.44 -6.07
N GLY A 220 -4.89 -0.38 -6.24
CA GLY A 220 -3.83 -0.16 -7.22
C GLY A 220 -3.90 -1.18 -8.35
N LEU A 221 -3.36 -0.82 -9.52
CA LEU A 221 -3.23 -1.73 -10.66
C LEU A 221 -1.79 -1.69 -11.19
N LEU A 222 -1.15 -2.86 -11.19
CA LEU A 222 0.15 -3.09 -11.82
C LEU A 222 -0.08 -3.73 -13.18
N THR A 223 0.36 -3.08 -14.25
CA THR A 223 0.05 -3.48 -15.63
C THR A 223 1.18 -3.10 -16.60
N ASP A 224 1.25 -3.78 -17.73
CA ASP A 224 2.07 -3.37 -18.88
C ASP A 224 1.49 -2.16 -19.64
N GLY A 225 0.28 -1.72 -19.28
CA GLY A 225 -0.37 -0.53 -19.82
C GLY A 225 -0.95 -0.68 -21.23
N ARG A 226 -0.75 -1.81 -21.91
CA ARG A 226 -1.12 -1.96 -23.34
C ARG A 226 -2.62 -1.85 -23.58
N ARG A 227 -3.44 -2.40 -22.68
CA ARG A 227 -4.92 -2.33 -22.78
C ARG A 227 -5.45 -0.94 -22.43
N LEU A 228 -4.68 -0.13 -21.70
CA LEU A 228 -5.07 1.25 -21.35
C LEU A 228 -5.10 2.18 -22.58
N ARG A 229 -4.58 1.74 -23.73
CA ARG A 229 -4.76 2.45 -25.01
C ARG A 229 -6.25 2.54 -25.41
N GLU A 230 -7.08 1.62 -24.92
CA GLU A 230 -8.53 1.65 -25.07
C GLU A 230 -9.12 2.61 -24.03
N ALA A 231 -9.33 3.88 -24.41
CA ALA A 231 -9.77 4.93 -23.48
C ALA A 231 -11.05 4.56 -22.70
N GLU A 232 -12.03 3.91 -23.35
CA GLU A 232 -13.26 3.44 -22.70
C GLU A 232 -13.01 2.38 -21.61
N TYR A 233 -11.96 1.57 -21.77
CA TYR A 233 -11.59 0.58 -20.76
C TYR A 233 -10.93 1.25 -19.55
N LEU A 234 -10.01 2.19 -19.78
CA LEU A 234 -9.42 2.99 -18.72
C LEU A 234 -10.52 3.75 -17.94
N GLU A 235 -11.47 4.39 -18.63
CA GLU A 235 -12.59 5.08 -17.99
C GLU A 235 -13.41 4.14 -17.08
N LYS A 236 -13.66 2.90 -17.51
CA LYS A 236 -14.34 1.89 -16.67
C LYS A 236 -13.56 1.54 -15.41
N LEU A 237 -12.22 1.49 -15.46
CA LEU A 237 -11.37 1.26 -14.30
C LEU A 237 -11.44 2.44 -13.33
N LEU A 238 -11.32 3.67 -13.84
CA LEU A 238 -11.41 4.90 -13.02
C LEU A 238 -12.78 5.01 -12.34
N LEU A 239 -13.87 4.81 -13.09
CA LEU A 239 -15.24 4.83 -12.55
C LEU A 239 -15.53 3.68 -11.59
N ALA A 240 -14.74 2.59 -11.64
CA ALA A 240 -14.84 1.52 -10.65
C ALA A 240 -14.16 1.88 -9.32
N GLY A 241 -13.40 2.98 -9.25
CA GLY A 241 -12.68 3.40 -8.06
C GLY A 241 -11.19 3.04 -8.05
N LEU A 242 -10.56 2.88 -9.23
CA LEU A 242 -9.11 2.68 -9.29
C LEU A 242 -8.38 3.93 -8.79
N ASP A 243 -7.61 3.80 -7.70
CA ASP A 243 -6.95 4.94 -7.06
C ASP A 243 -5.57 5.25 -7.65
N HIS A 244 -4.81 4.24 -8.11
CA HIS A 244 -3.51 4.44 -8.73
C HIS A 244 -3.09 3.36 -9.72
N LEU A 245 -2.16 3.73 -10.60
CA LEU A 245 -1.57 2.88 -11.62
C LEU A 245 -0.05 2.78 -11.45
N GLN A 246 0.46 1.57 -11.62
CA GLN A 246 1.87 1.34 -11.91
C GLN A 246 2.00 0.71 -13.30
N ILE A 247 2.57 1.47 -14.24
CA ILE A 247 2.76 1.01 -15.62
C ILE A 247 4.23 0.61 -15.81
N THR A 248 4.45 -0.62 -16.26
CA THR A 248 5.81 -1.08 -16.58
C THR A 248 6.23 -0.58 -17.96
N LEU A 249 7.35 0.14 -18.03
CA LEU A 249 7.98 0.56 -19.28
C LEU A 249 9.43 0.13 -19.29
N ALA A 250 9.85 -0.65 -20.30
CA ALA A 250 11.22 -1.16 -20.37
C ALA A 250 12.25 -0.19 -20.98
N SER A 251 11.83 0.72 -21.86
CA SER A 251 12.72 1.70 -22.51
C SER A 251 11.91 2.77 -23.24
N HIS A 252 12.47 3.97 -23.42
CA HIS A 252 11.97 4.97 -24.37
C HIS A 252 12.19 4.56 -25.84
N ARG A 253 13.05 3.58 -26.11
CA ARG A 253 13.36 3.12 -27.48
C ARG A 253 12.47 1.93 -27.85
N PRO A 254 11.64 2.02 -28.92
CA PRO A 254 10.69 0.96 -29.26
C PRO A 254 11.32 -0.43 -29.42
N LYS A 255 12.43 -0.52 -30.14
CA LYS A 255 13.12 -1.81 -30.38
C LYS A 255 13.67 -2.44 -29.10
N VAL A 256 14.14 -1.63 -28.16
CA VAL A 256 14.71 -2.13 -26.88
C VAL A 256 13.56 -2.59 -26.00
N HIS A 257 12.50 -1.79 -25.89
CA HIS A 257 11.30 -2.16 -25.14
C HIS A 257 10.70 -3.47 -25.66
N ASP A 258 10.36 -3.53 -26.95
CA ASP A 258 9.75 -4.71 -27.59
C ASP A 258 10.62 -5.96 -27.43
N GLY A 259 11.95 -5.79 -27.49
CA GLY A 259 12.92 -6.86 -27.29
C GLY A 259 12.95 -7.39 -25.85
N ILE A 260 12.85 -6.51 -24.84
CA ILE A 260 12.82 -6.88 -23.42
C ILE A 260 11.49 -7.57 -23.07
N VAL A 261 10.36 -7.02 -23.52
CA VAL A 261 9.03 -7.58 -23.20
C VAL A 261 8.65 -8.75 -24.12
N GLY A 262 9.42 -9.00 -25.18
CA GLY A 262 9.23 -10.14 -26.09
C GLY A 262 8.05 -10.01 -27.05
N ARG A 263 7.57 -8.79 -27.32
CA ARG A 263 6.42 -8.55 -28.22
C ARG A 263 6.65 -7.33 -29.10
N ALA A 264 6.62 -7.55 -30.41
CA ALA A 264 6.67 -6.48 -31.40
C ALA A 264 5.41 -5.61 -31.32
N GLY A 265 5.58 -4.29 -31.34
CA GLY A 265 4.48 -3.34 -31.24
C GLY A 265 4.10 -2.95 -29.80
N ALA A 266 4.66 -3.63 -28.79
CA ALA A 266 4.30 -3.41 -27.39
C ALA A 266 4.59 -1.99 -26.92
N TRP A 267 5.71 -1.41 -27.37
CA TRP A 267 6.06 -0.03 -27.02
C TRP A 267 4.98 0.96 -27.47
N GLN A 268 4.46 0.85 -28.70
CA GLN A 268 3.41 1.76 -29.18
C GLN A 268 2.12 1.61 -28.36
N GLU A 269 1.78 0.37 -27.99
CA GLU A 269 0.60 0.07 -27.19
C GLU A 269 0.72 0.62 -25.76
N THR A 270 1.84 0.35 -25.09
CA THR A 270 2.13 0.85 -23.73
C THR A 270 2.26 2.37 -23.71
N GLU A 271 2.90 2.98 -24.70
CA GLU A 271 3.05 4.45 -24.79
C GLU A 271 1.69 5.13 -24.98
N ALA A 272 0.82 4.58 -25.85
CA ALA A 272 -0.53 5.08 -26.01
C ALA A 272 -1.35 4.94 -24.72
N GLY A 273 -1.20 3.81 -24.00
CA GLY A 273 -1.83 3.60 -22.70
C GLY A 273 -1.33 4.56 -21.62
N LEU A 274 -0.02 4.79 -21.54
CA LEU A 274 0.58 5.77 -20.63
C LEU A 274 0.06 7.17 -20.91
N ARG A 275 -0.02 7.58 -22.19
CA ARG A 275 -0.56 8.90 -22.56
C ARG A 275 -2.02 9.06 -22.15
N ASN A 276 -2.85 8.03 -22.35
CA ASN A 276 -4.24 8.05 -21.89
C ASN A 276 -4.33 8.15 -20.37
N ALA A 277 -3.51 7.40 -19.65
CA ALA A 277 -3.46 7.44 -18.19
C ALA A 277 -3.05 8.82 -17.68
N LEU A 278 -1.99 9.42 -18.24
CA LEU A 278 -1.51 10.76 -17.87
C LEU A 278 -2.52 11.87 -18.19
N ALA A 279 -3.42 11.65 -19.16
CA ALA A 279 -4.52 12.56 -19.45
C ALA A 279 -5.71 12.40 -18.49
N GLY A 280 -5.75 11.31 -17.71
CA GLY A 280 -6.76 11.05 -16.69
C GLY A 280 -6.37 11.63 -15.32
N ASP A 281 -7.35 11.70 -14.43
CA ASP A 281 -7.15 12.13 -13.03
C ASP A 281 -6.82 10.90 -12.16
N ILE A 282 -5.60 10.36 -12.34
CA ILE A 282 -5.11 9.19 -11.59
C ILE A 282 -3.63 9.32 -11.28
N TYR A 283 -3.23 8.90 -10.08
CA TYR A 283 -1.82 8.85 -9.72
C TYR A 283 -1.11 7.71 -10.45
N ILE A 284 0.03 8.03 -11.07
CA ILE A 284 0.76 7.10 -11.93
C ILE A 284 2.22 7.00 -11.49
N VAL A 285 2.68 5.77 -11.34
CA VAL A 285 4.09 5.44 -11.22
C VAL A 285 4.51 4.67 -12.47
N VAL A 286 5.63 5.05 -13.09
CA VAL A 286 6.23 4.21 -14.13
C VAL A 286 7.31 3.35 -13.51
N HIS A 287 7.17 2.03 -13.62
CA HIS A 287 8.15 1.08 -13.13
C HIS A 287 9.11 0.68 -14.26
N LEU A 288 10.40 0.94 -14.04
CA LEU A 288 11.47 0.62 -14.97
C LEU A 288 12.38 -0.45 -14.35
N VAL A 289 12.37 -1.63 -14.96
CA VAL A 289 13.31 -2.70 -14.64
C VAL A 289 14.57 -2.50 -15.48
N VAL A 290 15.67 -2.12 -14.83
CA VAL A 290 17.00 -1.93 -15.41
C VAL A 290 17.63 -3.30 -15.65
N THR A 291 17.81 -3.62 -16.92
CA THR A 291 18.38 -4.86 -17.42
C THR A 291 19.64 -4.56 -18.23
N PRO A 292 20.49 -5.55 -18.53
CA PRO A 292 21.67 -5.32 -19.37
C PRO A 292 21.33 -4.74 -20.76
N ALA A 293 20.10 -4.96 -21.25
CA ALA A 293 19.64 -4.49 -22.54
C ALA A 293 19.24 -3.01 -22.58
N ASN A 294 18.88 -2.41 -21.44
CA ASN A 294 18.48 -0.99 -21.37
C ASN A 294 19.39 -0.12 -20.50
N ALA A 295 20.32 -0.72 -19.73
CA ALA A 295 21.20 -0.02 -18.78
C ALA A 295 21.91 1.20 -19.40
N ASP A 296 22.44 1.07 -20.61
CA ASP A 296 23.16 2.16 -21.30
C ASP A 296 22.25 3.32 -21.76
N SER A 297 20.93 3.17 -21.62
CA SER A 297 19.92 4.13 -22.08
C SER A 297 18.89 4.49 -21.00
N VAL A 298 19.18 4.13 -19.75
CA VAL A 298 18.25 4.26 -18.62
C VAL A 298 18.04 5.72 -18.25
N VAL A 299 19.10 6.53 -18.27
CA VAL A 299 19.06 7.97 -17.98
C VAL A 299 18.18 8.71 -19.00
N GLU A 300 18.31 8.39 -20.28
CA GLU A 300 17.46 8.96 -21.33
C GLU A 300 16.02 8.46 -21.24
N THR A 301 15.81 7.23 -20.75
CA THR A 301 14.46 6.72 -20.46
C THR A 301 13.81 7.54 -19.34
N VAL A 302 14.54 7.81 -18.25
CA VAL A 302 14.06 8.67 -17.16
C VAL A 302 13.79 10.10 -17.66
N ALA A 303 14.67 10.65 -18.49
CA ALA A 303 14.46 11.96 -19.11
C ALA A 303 13.17 12.01 -19.95
N TYR A 304 12.96 10.99 -20.79
CA TYR A 304 11.74 10.85 -21.58
C TYR A 304 10.47 10.80 -20.69
N LEU A 305 10.51 10.06 -19.58
CA LEU A 305 9.38 9.96 -18.65
C LEU A 305 9.05 11.32 -18.01
N ALA A 306 10.07 12.05 -17.55
CA ALA A 306 9.90 13.39 -17.01
C ALA A 306 9.32 14.36 -18.05
N GLU A 307 9.86 14.34 -19.28
CA GLU A 307 9.37 15.17 -20.39
C GLU A 307 7.95 14.83 -20.82
N SER A 308 7.53 13.57 -20.61
CA SER A 308 6.16 13.11 -20.87
C SER A 308 5.17 13.51 -19.78
N GLY A 309 5.64 14.10 -18.66
CA GLY A 309 4.79 14.50 -17.53
C GLY A 309 4.49 13.40 -16.52
N VAL A 310 5.27 12.31 -16.53
CA VAL A 310 5.18 11.28 -15.48
C VAL A 310 5.58 11.92 -14.14
N PRO A 311 4.82 11.72 -13.05
CA PRO A 311 5.14 12.36 -11.76
C PRO A 311 6.12 11.54 -10.91
N ALA A 312 6.11 10.22 -11.09
CA ALA A 312 6.83 9.29 -10.23
C ALA A 312 7.38 8.08 -11.00
N VAL A 313 8.57 7.62 -10.60
CA VAL A 313 9.20 6.42 -11.15
C VAL A 313 9.62 5.48 -10.05
N ALA A 314 9.50 4.18 -10.33
CA ALA A 314 10.06 3.13 -9.51
C ALA A 314 11.16 2.42 -10.31
N LEU A 315 12.30 2.18 -9.67
CA LEU A 315 13.50 1.65 -10.33
C LEU A 315 13.91 0.34 -9.65
N SER A 316 14.21 -0.68 -10.44
CA SER A 316 14.66 -1.99 -9.94
C SER A 316 15.58 -2.66 -10.96
N SER A 317 16.34 -3.67 -10.58
CA SER A 317 17.09 -4.55 -11.50
C SER A 317 16.79 -6.01 -11.18
N PRO A 318 16.89 -6.99 -12.11
CA PRO A 318 16.57 -8.39 -11.84
C PRO A 318 17.34 -9.04 -10.67
N LEU A 319 16.67 -9.96 -9.95
CA LEU A 319 17.26 -10.75 -8.86
C LEU A 319 18.39 -11.68 -9.33
N ARG A 320 18.23 -12.30 -10.50
CA ARG A 320 19.24 -13.21 -11.05
C ARG A 320 20.04 -12.49 -12.13
N VAL A 321 21.32 -12.27 -11.87
CA VAL A 321 22.29 -11.71 -12.81
C VAL A 321 23.31 -12.77 -13.21
N ALA A 322 23.83 -12.69 -14.44
CA ALA A 322 24.73 -13.69 -14.99
C ALA A 322 26.13 -13.67 -14.36
N SER A 323 26.55 -12.52 -13.81
CA SER A 323 27.87 -12.33 -13.21
C SER A 323 27.89 -11.17 -12.21
N GLU A 324 28.94 -11.12 -11.38
CA GLU A 324 29.20 -10.01 -10.47
C GLU A 324 29.47 -8.68 -11.22
N GLU A 325 30.13 -8.75 -12.38
CA GLU A 325 30.36 -7.59 -13.24
C GLU A 325 29.03 -7.01 -13.77
N GLU A 326 28.10 -7.88 -14.16
CA GLU A 326 26.76 -7.46 -14.56
C GLU A 326 26.00 -6.82 -13.39
N ARG A 327 26.14 -7.37 -12.17
CA ARG A 327 25.55 -6.79 -10.95
C ARG A 327 26.00 -5.35 -10.74
N LEU A 328 27.32 -5.11 -10.77
CA LEU A 328 27.90 -3.78 -10.58
C LEU A 328 27.48 -2.80 -11.69
N ARG A 329 27.38 -3.28 -12.94
CA ARG A 329 26.87 -2.47 -14.05
C ARG A 329 25.42 -2.03 -13.84
N LEU A 330 24.54 -2.95 -13.42
CA LEU A 330 23.14 -2.62 -13.15
C LEU A 330 22.99 -1.69 -11.93
N GLN A 331 23.84 -1.85 -10.92
CA GLN A 331 23.89 -0.94 -9.78
C GLN A 331 24.27 0.48 -10.22
N SER A 332 25.34 0.65 -11.00
CA SER A 332 25.74 1.97 -11.53
C SER A 332 24.61 2.60 -12.36
N ALA A 333 23.94 1.82 -13.20
CA ALA A 333 22.84 2.30 -14.02
C ALA A 333 21.61 2.71 -13.18
N LEU A 334 21.33 2.01 -12.07
CA LEU A 334 20.27 2.39 -11.13
C LEU A 334 20.60 3.73 -10.44
N GLU A 335 21.84 3.89 -9.95
CA GLU A 335 22.29 5.13 -9.31
C GLU A 335 22.19 6.33 -10.28
N GLU A 336 22.63 6.15 -11.53
CA GLU A 336 22.50 7.18 -12.57
C GLU A 336 21.03 7.51 -12.88
N ALA A 337 20.16 6.51 -12.96
CA ALA A 337 18.73 6.70 -13.18
C ALA A 337 18.05 7.43 -12.02
N GLN A 338 18.42 7.13 -10.77
CA GLN A 338 17.91 7.80 -9.57
C GLN A 338 18.35 9.28 -9.55
N ASN A 339 19.61 9.55 -9.83
CA ASN A 339 20.12 10.92 -9.95
C ASN A 339 19.37 11.69 -11.03
N ALA A 340 19.20 11.09 -12.21
CA ALA A 340 18.45 11.70 -13.32
C ALA A 340 16.98 11.97 -12.96
N ALA A 341 16.35 11.09 -12.18
CA ALA A 341 14.98 11.27 -11.70
C ALA A 341 14.91 12.46 -10.73
N HIS A 342 15.82 12.50 -9.76
CA HIS A 342 15.92 13.58 -8.79
C HIS A 342 16.16 14.94 -9.44
N GLU A 343 17.14 15.04 -10.36
CA GLU A 343 17.46 16.27 -11.10
C GLU A 343 16.26 16.82 -11.89
N ARG A 344 15.31 15.95 -12.25
CA ARG A 344 14.13 16.29 -13.05
C ARG A 344 12.85 16.41 -12.22
N GLY A 345 12.95 16.30 -10.89
CA GLY A 345 11.82 16.41 -9.98
C GLY A 345 10.84 15.25 -10.05
N LEU A 346 11.27 14.08 -10.55
CA LEU A 346 10.47 12.85 -10.46
C LEU A 346 10.52 12.32 -9.04
N THR A 347 9.36 11.97 -8.48
CA THR A 347 9.30 11.25 -7.21
C THR A 347 9.81 9.82 -7.38
N LEU A 348 10.78 9.44 -6.55
CA LEU A 348 11.26 8.06 -6.50
C LEU A 348 10.37 7.22 -5.58
N VAL A 349 9.78 6.17 -6.14
CA VAL A 349 8.94 5.22 -5.41
C VAL A 349 9.74 3.95 -5.15
N TRP A 350 9.96 3.69 -3.86
CA TRP A 350 10.79 2.59 -3.38
C TRP A 350 9.98 1.38 -2.90
N ASP A 351 8.72 1.59 -2.52
CA ASP A 351 7.81 0.56 -2.00
C ASP A 351 7.10 -0.17 -3.16
N LEU A 352 7.87 -1.00 -3.85
CA LEU A 352 7.39 -1.81 -4.96
C LEU A 352 6.75 -3.11 -4.46
N ALA A 353 5.60 -3.45 -5.04
CA ALA A 353 4.91 -4.76 -4.91
C ALA A 353 5.69 -5.98 -5.42
N ALA A 354 6.93 -5.76 -5.84
CA ALA A 354 7.72 -6.77 -6.48
C ALA A 354 9.18 -6.53 -6.08
N PRO A 355 9.78 -7.44 -5.28
CA PRO A 355 11.21 -7.41 -5.03
C PRO A 355 11.89 -7.89 -6.29
N TYR A 356 11.95 -7.04 -7.31
CA TYR A 356 12.65 -7.39 -8.53
C TYR A 356 14.16 -7.38 -8.32
N SER A 357 14.70 -6.82 -7.22
CA SER A 357 16.14 -6.51 -7.09
C SER A 357 16.82 -6.90 -5.78
N HIS A 358 18.09 -7.32 -5.90
CA HIS A 358 19.10 -7.34 -4.82
C HIS A 358 19.66 -5.95 -4.52
N VAL A 359 19.32 -4.95 -5.34
CA VAL A 359 19.60 -3.55 -5.12
C VAL A 359 18.23 -2.92 -4.92
N ASN A 360 17.61 -3.22 -3.78
CA ASN A 360 16.48 -2.42 -3.35
C ASN A 360 17.06 -1.03 -3.06
N PRO A 361 16.67 0.05 -3.75
CA PRO A 361 17.22 1.37 -3.46
C PRO A 361 16.97 1.86 -2.02
N MET A 362 16.08 1.19 -1.27
CA MET A 362 15.98 1.35 0.19
C MET A 362 17.30 1.05 0.92
N GLU A 363 18.20 0.27 0.33
CA GLU A 363 19.57 0.01 0.80
C GLU A 363 20.45 1.27 0.77
N MET A 364 20.14 2.25 -0.08
CA MET A 364 21.02 3.41 -0.31
C MET A 364 20.58 4.70 0.41
N GLU A 365 19.28 4.89 0.69
CA GLU A 365 18.78 6.10 1.38
C GLU A 365 18.14 5.87 2.76
N ALA A 366 17.63 4.66 3.06
CA ALA A 366 16.87 4.41 4.30
C ALA A 366 17.54 3.50 5.33
N ALA A 367 18.65 2.83 4.98
CA ALA A 367 19.32 1.83 5.84
C ALA A 367 18.36 0.73 6.36
N LEU A 368 17.36 0.36 5.54
CA LEU A 368 16.43 -0.72 5.86
C LEU A 368 16.77 -1.95 5.01
N ALA A 369 16.90 -3.12 5.63
CA ALA A 369 17.22 -4.37 4.93
C ALA A 369 16.01 -4.86 4.10
N PRO A 370 16.20 -5.55 2.95
CA PRO A 370 15.10 -6.11 2.14
C PRO A 370 14.07 -6.90 2.95
N GLU A 371 14.53 -7.59 4.00
CA GLU A 371 13.73 -8.37 4.94
C GLU A 371 12.74 -7.50 5.73
N GLN A 372 13.06 -6.24 6.03
CA GLN A 372 12.20 -5.32 6.78
C GLN A 372 10.95 -4.89 5.97
N VAL A 373 11.09 -4.78 4.65
CA VAL A 373 10.03 -4.35 3.73
C VAL A 373 9.02 -5.47 3.46
N ILE A 374 9.49 -6.71 3.42
CA ILE A 374 8.67 -7.91 3.15
C ILE A 374 7.70 -8.21 4.29
N CYS A 375 8.04 -7.80 5.51
CA CYS A 375 7.28 -8.17 6.71
C CYS A 375 5.87 -7.57 6.81
N GLN A 376 5.58 -6.52 6.03
CA GLN A 376 4.30 -5.80 6.03
C GLN A 376 3.52 -5.94 4.71
N HIS A 377 3.97 -6.84 3.84
CA HIS A 377 3.32 -7.19 2.59
C HIS A 377 2.88 -8.65 2.61
N LEU A 378 1.90 -8.97 1.78
CA LEU A 378 1.59 -10.34 1.37
C LEU A 378 1.33 -10.36 -0.12
N TYR A 379 1.59 -11.50 -0.73
CA TYR A 379 1.30 -11.74 -2.13
C TYR A 379 0.37 -12.95 -2.24
N ILE A 380 -0.72 -12.82 -2.97
CA ILE A 380 -1.72 -13.87 -3.13
C ILE A 380 -1.69 -14.36 -4.57
N GLU A 381 -1.43 -15.65 -4.74
CA GLU A 381 -1.39 -16.32 -6.04
C GLU A 381 -2.80 -16.55 -6.64
N PRO A 382 -2.90 -16.81 -7.95
CA PRO A 382 -4.18 -17.03 -8.62
C PRO A 382 -5.03 -18.18 -8.09
N ASP A 383 -4.54 -19.08 -7.23
CA ASP A 383 -5.31 -20.14 -6.56
C ASP A 383 -5.63 -19.83 -5.07
N GLY A 384 -5.24 -18.64 -4.60
CA GLY A 384 -5.45 -18.14 -3.24
C GLY A 384 -4.32 -18.48 -2.27
N ASP A 385 -3.25 -19.14 -2.73
CA ASP A 385 -2.06 -19.40 -1.89
C ASP A 385 -1.37 -18.08 -1.55
N VAL A 386 -0.93 -17.96 -0.29
CA VAL A 386 -0.36 -16.74 0.26
C VAL A 386 1.14 -16.89 0.45
N LEU A 387 1.89 -15.94 -0.07
CA LEU A 387 3.34 -15.86 -0.02
C LEU A 387 3.75 -14.60 0.76
N PRO A 388 4.97 -14.57 1.34
CA PRO A 388 5.48 -13.37 2.01
C PRO A 388 5.57 -12.16 1.09
N ALA A 389 6.00 -12.38 -0.16
CA ALA A 389 6.10 -11.39 -1.21
C ALA A 389 6.24 -12.10 -2.56
N GLN A 390 6.05 -11.37 -3.66
CA GLN A 390 6.33 -11.89 -5.00
C GLN A 390 7.80 -12.38 -5.08
N GLY A 391 8.04 -13.54 -5.70
CA GLY A 391 9.38 -14.14 -5.80
C GLY A 391 9.83 -14.97 -4.60
N TYR A 392 9.13 -14.89 -3.45
CA TYR A 392 9.34 -15.76 -2.30
C TYR A 392 8.42 -16.98 -2.39
N ASN A 393 8.93 -18.06 -2.99
CA ASN A 393 8.17 -19.28 -3.26
C ASN A 393 7.98 -20.17 -2.01
N VAL A 394 7.50 -19.58 -0.91
CA VAL A 394 7.13 -20.26 0.34
C VAL A 394 5.66 -19.99 0.60
N VAL A 395 4.84 -21.04 0.50
CA VAL A 395 3.41 -20.96 0.79
C VAL A 395 3.20 -20.90 2.30
N LEU A 396 2.58 -19.82 2.77
CA LEU A 396 2.22 -19.58 4.18
C LEU A 396 0.86 -20.20 4.56
N GLY A 397 0.04 -20.49 3.55
CA GLY A 397 -1.32 -21.03 3.64
C GLY A 397 -2.17 -20.54 2.46
N ASN A 398 -3.47 -20.77 2.51
CA ASN A 398 -4.42 -20.34 1.48
C ASN A 398 -5.61 -19.59 2.11
N LEU A 399 -5.90 -18.37 1.62
CA LEU A 399 -6.89 -17.48 2.26
C LEU A 399 -8.33 -18.00 2.27
N LEU A 400 -8.67 -18.94 1.39
CA LEU A 400 -10.01 -19.53 1.34
C LEU A 400 -10.15 -20.78 2.21
N ARG A 401 -9.03 -21.33 2.70
CA ARG A 401 -8.98 -22.64 3.35
C ARG A 401 -8.44 -22.56 4.78
N ASP A 402 -7.50 -21.66 5.02
CA ASP A 402 -6.77 -21.55 6.28
C ASP A 402 -7.20 -20.28 7.06
N PRO A 403 -7.23 -20.34 8.40
CA PRO A 403 -7.53 -19.16 9.21
C PRO A 403 -6.42 -18.12 9.10
N TRP A 404 -6.80 -16.83 9.18
CA TRP A 404 -5.86 -15.70 9.05
C TRP A 404 -4.65 -15.83 9.97
N GLU A 405 -4.86 -16.22 11.23
CA GLU A 405 -3.80 -16.34 12.22
C GLU A 405 -2.77 -17.40 11.82
N ALA A 406 -3.16 -18.50 11.16
CA ALA A 406 -2.21 -19.50 10.70
C ALA A 406 -1.27 -18.96 9.61
N ILE A 407 -1.80 -18.08 8.74
CA ILE A 407 -1.06 -17.44 7.66
C ILE A 407 -0.19 -16.30 8.21
N TRP A 408 -0.79 -15.39 8.98
CA TRP A 408 -0.11 -14.22 9.52
C TRP A 408 0.90 -14.57 10.61
N ASP A 409 0.66 -15.60 11.42
CA ASP A 409 1.63 -16.04 12.42
C ASP A 409 2.61 -17.11 11.92
N HIS A 410 2.59 -17.43 10.62
CA HIS A 410 3.39 -18.49 10.03
C HIS A 410 4.89 -18.34 10.38
N PRO A 411 5.58 -19.41 10.81
CA PRO A 411 6.98 -19.33 11.27
C PRO A 411 7.94 -18.75 10.23
N GLU A 412 7.78 -19.11 8.95
CA GLU A 412 8.64 -18.59 7.88
C GLU A 412 8.47 -17.08 7.69
N ARG A 413 7.23 -16.56 7.82
CA ARG A 413 7.01 -15.10 7.80
C ARG A 413 7.66 -14.43 9.01
N LYS A 414 7.47 -14.97 10.21
CA LYS A 414 8.08 -14.43 11.44
C LYS A 414 9.61 -14.47 11.42
N ARG A 415 10.22 -15.45 10.73
CA ARG A 415 11.67 -15.49 10.54
C ARG A 415 12.18 -14.30 9.73
N LEU A 416 11.48 -13.92 8.65
CA LEU A 416 11.83 -12.73 7.86
C LEU A 416 11.78 -11.45 8.72
N VAL A 417 10.86 -11.38 9.69
CA VAL A 417 10.79 -10.28 10.68
C VAL A 417 11.97 -10.30 11.65
N ALA A 418 12.44 -11.48 12.08
CA ALA A 418 13.43 -11.61 13.14
C ALA A 418 14.87 -11.30 12.70
N PHE A 419 15.21 -11.40 11.41
CA PHE A 419 16.52 -11.00 10.88
C PHE A 419 16.72 -9.47 10.81
N SER A 420 15.69 -8.73 11.20
CA SER A 420 15.60 -7.28 11.10
C SER A 420 15.78 -6.53 12.44
N SER A 421 16.04 -7.26 13.54
CA SER A 421 16.10 -6.77 14.93
C SER A 421 17.52 -6.65 15.49
#